data_AF-A0A6V7Y2I7-F1
#
_entry.id   AF-A0A6V7Y2I7-F1
#
_cell.length_a   1.000
_cell.length_b   1.000
_cell.length_c   1.000
_cell.angle_alpha   90.00
_cell.angle_beta   90.00
_cell.angle_gamma   90.00
#
_symmetry.space_group_name_H-M   'P 1'
#
loop_
_entity.id
_entity.type
_entity.pdbx_description
1 polymer ?
#
loop_
_entity_poly.entity_id
_entity_poly.type
_entity_poly.pdbx_seq_one_letter_code
_entity_poly.pdbx_strand_id
1 'polypeptide(L)'
;MNYTYSEDYYKNKINLIIKCKVFISDLNSEGSEGSFIDIFSFMEKHEELKDLKLIFDLSSIHSIEVDKAIIEKFYEDHKKNKEMGKGYNYAVVEGAGPIGLYTTFKLFIEGINVTLLNDRSEEYTREHFILLDRKWIYQLNLILGTQFEQLFNEENSMAKLLPNHVGIVIMKNFETALMNRLKSLALYVEEREENQEGEKSFVKLIYEIEVLNINLDYEKPLAILGTPERLVNSFAA
;
A
#
# COMPACT_ATOMS: atom_id res chain seq x y z
N MET A 1 33.87 1.91 -24.94
CA MET A 1 33.44 3.18 -24.34
C MET A 1 32.34 2.86 -23.34
N ASN A 2 32.61 2.99 -22.04
CA ASN A 2 31.56 2.91 -21.02
C ASN A 2 30.90 4.28 -20.95
N TYR A 3 29.67 4.39 -21.46
CA TYR A 3 28.85 5.57 -21.26
C TYR A 3 28.33 5.53 -19.82
N THR A 4 28.95 6.31 -18.94
CA THR A 4 28.39 6.57 -17.61
C THR A 4 27.25 7.57 -17.80
N TYR A 5 26.00 7.09 -17.77
CA TYR A 5 24.83 7.96 -17.75
C TYR A 5 24.81 8.79 -16.44
N SER A 6 24.33 10.03 -16.51
CA SER A 6 24.23 10.90 -15.34
C SER A 6 23.17 10.39 -14.34
N GLU A 7 23.32 10.73 -13.06
CA GLU A 7 22.33 10.41 -12.02
C GLU A 7 20.93 10.95 -12.38
N ASP A 8 20.88 12.15 -12.98
CA ASP A 8 19.63 12.77 -13.46
C ASP A 8 18.92 11.93 -14.52
N TYR A 9 19.67 11.26 -15.39
CA TYR A 9 19.10 10.40 -16.42
C TYR A 9 18.37 9.19 -15.80
N TYR A 10 18.98 8.54 -14.81
CA TYR A 10 18.35 7.42 -14.10
C TYR A 10 17.16 7.87 -13.26
N LYS A 11 17.26 9.01 -12.57
CA LYS A 11 16.15 9.60 -11.82
C LYS A 11 14.94 9.89 -12.71
N ASN A 12 15.17 10.43 -13.91
CA ASN A 12 14.11 10.70 -14.87
C ASN A 12 13.42 9.41 -15.36
N LYS A 13 14.18 8.33 -15.57
CA LYS A 13 13.60 7.02 -15.93
C LYS A 13 12.76 6.42 -14.82
N ILE A 14 13.24 6.46 -13.58
CA ILE A 14 12.49 5.97 -12.42
C ILE A 14 11.19 6.78 -12.27
N ASN A 15 11.26 8.10 -12.39
CA ASN A 15 10.08 8.96 -12.35
C ASN A 15 9.08 8.65 -13.47
N LEU A 16 9.55 8.32 -14.68
CA LEU A 16 8.68 7.89 -15.77
C LEU A 16 7.96 6.57 -15.43
N ILE A 17 8.68 5.58 -14.91
CA ILE A 17 8.11 4.30 -14.48
C ILE A 17 7.02 4.53 -13.43
N ILE A 18 7.29 5.38 -12.43
CA ILE A 18 6.31 5.72 -11.38
C ILE A 18 5.09 6.41 -11.97
N LYS A 19 5.26 7.36 -12.88
CA LYS A 19 4.13 8.02 -13.58
C LYS A 19 3.28 7.02 -14.36
N CYS A 20 3.91 6.05 -15.03
CA CYS A 20 3.18 4.97 -15.71
C CYS A 20 2.40 4.11 -14.72
N LYS A 21 2.98 3.73 -13.57
CA LYS A 21 2.27 2.98 -12.51
C LYS A 21 1.07 3.74 -11.96
N VAL A 22 1.23 5.03 -11.66
CA VAL A 22 0.15 5.91 -11.19
C VAL A 22 -0.94 6.03 -12.24
N PHE A 23 -0.59 6.31 -13.50
CA PHE A 23 -1.54 6.42 -14.60
C PHE A 23 -2.39 5.15 -14.76
N ILE A 24 -1.77 3.97 -14.73
CA ILE A 24 -2.50 2.70 -14.82
C ILE A 24 -3.38 2.48 -13.58
N SER A 25 -2.92 2.83 -12.38
CA SER A 25 -3.73 2.75 -11.17
C SER A 25 -4.95 3.70 -11.22
N ASP A 26 -4.77 4.93 -11.69
CA ASP A 26 -5.82 5.96 -11.77
C ASP A 26 -6.90 5.60 -12.79
N LEU A 27 -6.49 5.06 -13.95
CA LEU A 27 -7.40 4.49 -14.96
C LEU A 27 -8.27 3.35 -14.43
N ASN A 28 -7.95 2.80 -13.25
CA ASN A 28 -8.67 1.68 -12.62
C ASN A 28 -9.39 2.09 -11.33
N SER A 29 -9.40 3.39 -10.98
CA SER A 29 -10.12 3.92 -9.81
C SER A 29 -11.63 4.08 -10.08
N GLU A 30 -12.47 4.10 -9.03
CA GLU A 30 -13.92 4.28 -9.18
C GLU A 30 -14.26 5.58 -9.92
N GLY A 31 -15.15 5.50 -10.92
CA GLY A 31 -15.52 6.64 -11.78
C GLY A 31 -14.81 6.70 -13.14
N SER A 32 -13.79 5.86 -13.38
CA SER A 32 -13.20 5.65 -14.69
C SER A 32 -13.99 4.60 -15.49
N GLU A 33 -14.99 5.03 -16.25
CA GLU A 33 -15.85 4.17 -17.09
C GLU A 33 -15.13 3.72 -18.38
N GLY A 34 -14.00 3.02 -18.23
CA GLY A 34 -13.38 2.27 -19.31
C GLY A 34 -13.31 0.80 -18.92
N SER A 35 -14.11 -0.07 -19.55
CA SER A 35 -13.92 -1.51 -19.43
C SER A 35 -12.54 -1.87 -19.99
N PHE A 36 -11.57 -2.14 -19.12
CA PHE A 36 -10.18 -2.46 -19.47
C PHE A 36 -10.02 -3.67 -20.42
N ILE A 37 -11.05 -4.52 -20.52
CA ILE A 37 -11.18 -5.53 -21.58
C ILE A 37 -11.02 -4.88 -22.96
N ASP A 38 -11.58 -3.69 -23.15
CA ASP A 38 -11.42 -2.91 -24.35
C ASP A 38 -9.97 -2.44 -24.49
N ILE A 39 -9.34 -1.84 -23.49
CA ILE A 39 -7.97 -1.31 -23.66
C ILE A 39 -6.96 -2.38 -24.14
N PHE A 40 -6.93 -3.57 -23.52
CA PHE A 40 -6.06 -4.66 -24.01
C PHE A 40 -6.50 -5.19 -25.39
N SER A 41 -7.80 -5.38 -25.60
CA SER A 41 -8.33 -5.83 -26.90
C SER A 41 -8.06 -4.82 -28.01
N PHE A 42 -8.02 -3.52 -27.70
CA PHE A 42 -7.70 -2.43 -28.61
C PHE A 42 -6.18 -2.36 -28.86
N MET A 43 -5.34 -2.54 -27.84
CA MET A 43 -3.89 -2.58 -27.96
C MET A 43 -3.38 -3.75 -28.81
N GLU A 44 -4.00 -4.93 -28.69
CA GLU A 44 -3.63 -6.10 -29.50
C GLU A 44 -4.03 -5.97 -30.97
N LYS A 45 -5.07 -5.20 -31.27
CA LYS A 45 -5.65 -5.08 -32.61
C LYS A 45 -5.16 -3.88 -33.42
N HIS A 46 -4.54 -2.88 -32.79
CA HIS A 46 -4.16 -1.62 -33.44
C HIS A 46 -2.68 -1.27 -33.20
N GLU A 47 -1.85 -1.42 -34.24
CA GLU A 47 -0.41 -1.06 -34.21
C GLU A 47 -0.13 0.41 -33.88
N GLU A 48 -1.12 1.28 -34.04
CA GLU A 48 -1.05 2.72 -33.75
C GLU A 48 -1.04 3.02 -32.24
N LEU A 49 -1.34 2.03 -31.38
CA LEU A 49 -1.38 2.17 -29.92
C LEU A 49 -0.13 1.63 -29.21
N LYS A 50 1.01 1.51 -29.92
CA LYS A 50 2.30 1.06 -29.36
C LYS A 50 2.72 1.83 -28.11
N ASP A 51 2.39 3.11 -28.03
CA ASP A 51 2.73 3.96 -26.87
C ASP A 51 1.96 3.55 -25.61
N LEU A 52 0.70 3.11 -25.74
CA LEU A 52 -0.08 2.63 -24.60
C LEU A 52 0.50 1.31 -24.07
N LYS A 53 0.92 0.42 -24.98
CA LYS A 53 1.66 -0.80 -24.61
C LYS A 53 2.94 -0.50 -23.87
N LEU A 54 3.71 0.48 -24.34
CA LEU A 54 4.91 0.93 -23.65
C LEU A 54 4.61 1.43 -22.24
N ILE A 55 3.53 2.20 -22.03
CA ILE A 55 3.11 2.64 -20.70
C ILE A 55 2.81 1.44 -19.78
N PHE A 56 2.09 0.43 -20.29
CA PHE A 56 1.82 -0.81 -19.53
C PHE A 56 3.08 -1.57 -19.16
N ASP A 57 3.97 -1.79 -20.12
CA ASP A 57 5.21 -2.52 -19.93
C ASP A 57 6.08 -1.79 -18.88
N LEU A 58 6.21 -0.46 -18.99
CA LEU A 58 6.91 0.37 -18.01
C LEU A 58 6.25 0.30 -16.62
N SER A 59 4.92 0.29 -16.54
CA SER A 59 4.20 0.19 -15.26
C SER A 59 4.42 -1.14 -14.55
N SER A 60 4.85 -2.17 -15.26
CA SER A 60 5.07 -3.51 -14.69
C SER A 60 6.50 -3.70 -14.17
N ILE A 61 7.40 -2.75 -14.41
CA ILE A 61 8.79 -2.85 -13.95
C ILE A 61 8.86 -2.68 -12.43
N HIS A 62 9.63 -3.54 -11.78
CA HIS A 62 10.04 -3.38 -10.39
C HIS A 62 11.57 -3.41 -10.27
N SER A 63 12.09 -2.59 -9.37
CA SER A 63 13.46 -2.62 -8.92
C SER A 63 13.51 -2.05 -7.50
N ILE A 64 14.61 -2.27 -6.79
CA ILE A 64 14.81 -1.69 -5.44
C ILE A 64 14.76 -0.16 -5.51
N GLU A 65 15.34 0.44 -6.56
CA GLU A 65 15.34 1.89 -6.77
C GLU A 65 13.94 2.44 -7.07
N VAL A 66 13.17 1.73 -7.91
CA VAL A 66 11.77 2.08 -8.18
C VAL A 66 10.96 2.01 -6.89
N ASP A 67 11.16 0.97 -6.09
CA ASP A 67 10.44 0.77 -4.84
C ASP A 67 10.71 1.87 -3.80
N LYS A 68 11.99 2.24 -3.62
CA LYS A 68 12.39 3.38 -2.78
C LYS A 68 11.73 4.68 -3.24
N ALA A 69 11.72 4.92 -4.55
CA ALA A 69 11.12 6.13 -5.12
C ALA A 69 9.59 6.13 -5.03
N ILE A 70 8.94 4.96 -5.02
CA ILE A 70 7.51 4.82 -4.71
C ILE A 70 7.23 5.20 -3.24
N ILE A 71 8.02 4.70 -2.28
CA ILE A 71 7.86 5.07 -0.86
C ILE A 71 8.04 6.59 -0.67
N GLU A 72 9.10 7.16 -1.25
CA GLU A 72 9.32 8.62 -1.23
C GLU A 72 8.12 9.36 -1.80
N LYS A 73 7.57 8.90 -2.94
CA LYS A 73 6.39 9.51 -3.53
C LYS A 73 5.19 9.50 -2.57
N PHE A 74 4.93 8.40 -1.86
CA PHE A 74 3.81 8.34 -0.91
C PHE A 74 4.00 9.30 0.26
N TYR A 75 5.23 9.46 0.75
CA TYR A 75 5.57 10.44 1.76
C TYR A 75 5.36 11.88 1.25
N GLU A 76 5.86 12.21 0.06
CA GLU A 76 5.68 13.54 -0.53
C GLU A 76 4.20 13.86 -0.83
N ASP A 77 3.43 12.87 -1.32
CA ASP A 77 1.99 13.01 -1.52
C ASP A 77 1.29 13.28 -0.19
N HIS A 78 1.65 12.57 0.90
CA HIS A 78 1.15 12.85 2.24
C HIS A 78 1.42 14.29 2.66
N LYS A 79 2.68 14.76 2.57
CA LYS A 79 3.05 16.13 2.98
C LYS A 79 2.26 17.18 2.20
N LYS A 80 2.21 17.03 0.88
CA LYS A 80 1.46 17.92 -0.01
C LYS A 80 -0.03 17.93 0.33
N ASN A 81 -0.64 16.75 0.51
CA ASN A 81 -2.06 16.65 0.79
C ASN A 81 -2.41 17.16 2.20
N LYS A 82 -1.52 16.98 3.17
CA LYS A 82 -1.62 17.56 4.51
C LYS A 82 -1.62 19.09 4.49
N GLU A 83 -0.77 19.71 3.67
CA GLU A 83 -0.75 21.17 3.49
C GLU A 83 -2.01 21.71 2.78
N MET A 84 -2.57 20.92 1.84
CA MET A 84 -3.77 21.29 1.10
C MET A 84 -5.06 21.02 1.87
N GLY A 85 -5.03 20.10 2.84
CA GLY A 85 -6.18 19.66 3.62
C GLY A 85 -6.71 20.73 4.57
N LYS A 86 -8.03 20.95 4.55
CA LYS A 86 -8.77 21.74 5.56
C LYS A 86 -9.56 20.85 6.55
N GLY A 87 -9.08 19.61 6.78
CA GLY A 87 -9.83 18.53 7.43
C GLY A 87 -9.13 17.89 8.63
N TYR A 88 -9.47 16.63 8.91
CA TYR A 88 -8.92 15.85 10.03
C TYR A 88 -7.42 15.55 9.84
N ASN A 89 -6.61 15.84 10.86
CA ASN A 89 -5.17 15.57 10.83
C ASN A 89 -4.81 14.14 11.26
N TYR A 90 -5.75 13.42 11.86
CA TYR A 90 -5.52 12.12 12.46
C TYR A 90 -6.71 11.17 12.30
N ALA A 91 -6.43 9.89 12.06
CA ALA A 91 -7.42 8.83 12.00
C ALA A 91 -6.95 7.56 12.72
N VAL A 92 -7.91 6.85 13.30
CA VAL A 92 -7.71 5.51 13.86
C VAL A 92 -8.45 4.51 12.97
N VAL A 93 -7.74 3.47 12.54
CA VAL A 93 -8.32 2.33 11.82
C VAL A 93 -8.30 1.13 12.75
N GLU A 94 -9.46 0.53 12.97
CA GLU A 94 -9.61 -0.69 13.77
C GLU A 94 -9.67 -1.92 12.86
N GLY A 95 -8.81 -2.90 13.13
CA GLY A 95 -8.71 -4.18 12.43
C GLY A 95 -7.69 -4.17 11.29
N ALA A 96 -6.65 -4.99 11.39
CA ALA A 96 -5.62 -5.15 10.36
C ALA A 96 -5.98 -6.18 9.28
N GLY A 97 -7.26 -6.25 8.89
CA GLY A 97 -7.68 -7.02 7.71
C GLY A 97 -7.23 -6.37 6.41
N PRO A 98 -7.46 -6.98 5.23
CA PRO A 98 -7.05 -6.40 3.96
C PRO A 98 -7.56 -4.98 3.74
N ILE A 99 -8.83 -4.75 4.10
CA ILE A 99 -9.48 -3.44 3.98
C ILE A 99 -8.88 -2.43 4.97
N GLY A 100 -8.64 -2.81 6.23
CA GLY A 100 -8.08 -1.90 7.22
C GLY A 100 -6.63 -1.51 6.89
N LEU A 101 -5.82 -2.46 6.43
CA LEU A 101 -4.47 -2.20 5.97
C LEU A 101 -4.46 -1.28 4.73
N TYR A 102 -5.27 -1.58 3.72
CA TYR A 102 -5.39 -0.73 2.53
C TYR A 102 -5.92 0.67 2.87
N THR A 103 -6.92 0.78 3.76
CA THR A 103 -7.48 2.05 4.22
C THR A 103 -6.45 2.89 4.94
N THR A 104 -5.66 2.27 5.83
CA THR A 104 -4.54 2.94 6.51
C THR A 104 -3.57 3.56 5.50
N PHE A 105 -3.24 2.82 4.45
CA PHE A 105 -2.38 3.29 3.38
C PHE A 105 -2.96 4.50 2.64
N LYS A 106 -4.24 4.42 2.25
CA LYS A 106 -4.91 5.49 1.51
C LYS A 106 -5.05 6.75 2.36
N LEU A 107 -5.52 6.63 3.60
CA LEU A 107 -5.64 7.76 4.52
C LEU A 107 -4.29 8.48 4.71
N PHE A 108 -3.19 7.72 4.84
CA PHE A 108 -1.87 8.33 4.92
C PHE A 108 -1.54 9.14 3.67
N ILE A 109 -1.73 8.59 2.46
CA ILE A 109 -1.47 9.34 1.22
C ILE A 109 -2.34 10.60 1.11
N GLU A 110 -3.57 10.57 1.62
CA GLU A 110 -4.46 11.74 1.67
C GLU A 110 -4.04 12.81 2.70
N GLY A 111 -2.88 12.66 3.35
CA GLY A 111 -2.32 13.65 4.28
C GLY A 111 -2.74 13.47 5.74
N ILE A 112 -3.40 12.36 6.08
CA ILE A 112 -3.89 12.08 7.43
C ILE A 112 -2.84 11.24 8.17
N ASN A 113 -2.50 11.61 9.40
CA ASN A 113 -1.71 10.73 10.25
C ASN A 113 -2.56 9.56 10.72
N VAL A 114 -2.06 8.32 10.66
CA VAL A 114 -2.90 7.14 10.89
C VAL A 114 -2.34 6.26 11.99
N THR A 115 -3.22 5.76 12.85
CA THR A 115 -2.93 4.61 13.72
C THR A 115 -3.82 3.44 13.34
N LEU A 116 -3.21 2.32 13.02
CA LEU A 116 -3.87 1.03 12.85
C LEU A 116 -3.81 0.27 14.18
N LEU A 117 -4.97 -0.10 14.71
CA LEU A 117 -5.13 -0.90 15.91
C LEU A 117 -5.63 -2.29 15.52
N ASN A 118 -5.03 -3.32 16.10
CA ASN A 118 -5.42 -4.69 15.83
C ASN A 118 -5.23 -5.55 17.09
N ASP A 119 -6.32 -6.18 17.52
CA ASP A 119 -6.41 -7.00 18.74
C ASP A 119 -5.73 -8.37 18.59
N ARG A 120 -5.65 -8.90 17.36
CA ARG A 120 -4.95 -10.15 17.05
C ARG A 120 -3.43 -9.97 16.93
N SER A 121 -2.69 -11.03 17.24
CA SER A 121 -1.26 -11.13 16.98
C SER A 121 -0.95 -11.11 15.48
N GLU A 122 0.30 -10.78 15.14
CA GLU A 122 0.79 -10.91 13.76
C GLU A 122 0.87 -12.39 13.32
N GLU A 123 1.01 -13.30 14.29
CA GLU A 123 1.02 -14.75 14.08
C GLU A 123 -0.40 -15.34 14.14
N TYR A 124 -1.14 -15.24 13.04
CA TYR A 124 -2.45 -15.89 12.88
C TYR A 124 -2.50 -16.81 11.66
N THR A 125 -3.49 -17.71 11.66
CA THR A 125 -3.76 -18.65 10.56
C THR A 125 -5.04 -18.24 9.85
N ARG A 126 -4.93 -17.82 8.57
CA ARG A 126 -6.09 -17.52 7.71
C ARG A 126 -5.81 -17.93 6.27
N GLU A 127 -6.23 -19.14 5.93
CA GLU A 127 -5.93 -19.78 4.64
C GLU A 127 -7.01 -19.56 3.56
N HIS A 128 -7.93 -18.63 3.79
CA HIS A 128 -8.97 -18.32 2.81
C HIS A 128 -8.35 -17.72 1.55
N PHE A 129 -8.71 -18.26 0.39
CA PHE A 129 -8.36 -17.65 -0.88
C PHE A 129 -9.25 -16.44 -1.15
N ILE A 130 -8.65 -15.37 -1.66
CA ILE A 130 -9.36 -14.22 -2.21
C ILE A 130 -9.04 -14.09 -3.69
N LEU A 131 -10.07 -13.72 -4.44
CA LEU A 131 -9.95 -13.33 -5.84
C LEU A 131 -9.78 -11.81 -5.89
N LEU A 132 -8.66 -11.36 -6.44
CA LEU A 132 -8.39 -9.95 -6.69
C LEU A 132 -8.69 -9.67 -8.16
N ASP A 133 -9.63 -8.76 -8.39
CA ASP A 133 -9.87 -8.29 -9.75
C ASP A 133 -8.69 -7.46 -10.28
N ARG A 134 -8.79 -7.07 -11.54
CA ARG A 134 -7.75 -6.30 -12.23
C ARG A 134 -7.47 -4.95 -11.57
N LYS A 135 -8.52 -4.29 -11.05
CA LYS A 135 -8.38 -2.98 -10.43
C LYS A 135 -7.50 -3.08 -9.20
N TRP A 136 -7.77 -4.08 -8.36
CA TRP A 136 -6.93 -4.40 -7.21
C TRP A 136 -5.51 -4.76 -7.63
N ILE A 137 -5.33 -5.58 -8.67
CA ILE A 137 -4.00 -5.97 -9.14
C ILE A 137 -3.14 -4.76 -9.53
N TYR A 138 -3.68 -3.79 -10.25
CA TYR A 138 -2.93 -2.59 -10.63
C TYR A 138 -2.64 -1.64 -9.46
N GLN A 139 -3.60 -1.48 -8.55
CA GLN A 139 -3.36 -0.71 -7.34
C GLN A 139 -2.27 -1.36 -6.49
N LEU A 140 -2.30 -2.68 -6.33
CA LEU A 140 -1.31 -3.42 -5.56
C LEU A 140 0.07 -3.42 -6.22
N ASN A 141 0.15 -3.43 -7.55
CA ASN A 141 1.39 -3.29 -8.30
C ASN A 141 2.11 -1.95 -8.03
N LEU A 142 1.35 -0.90 -7.73
CA LEU A 142 1.89 0.38 -7.27
C LEU A 142 2.19 0.35 -5.76
N ILE A 143 1.24 -0.08 -4.95
CA ILE A 143 1.31 -0.01 -3.49
C ILE A 143 2.42 -0.90 -2.94
N LEU A 144 2.49 -2.16 -3.36
CA LEU A 144 3.40 -3.16 -2.81
C LEU A 144 4.83 -3.06 -3.37
N GLY A 145 5.03 -2.37 -4.49
CA GLY A 145 6.35 -2.23 -5.11
C GLY A 145 6.99 -3.61 -5.38
N THR A 146 8.21 -3.83 -4.89
CA THR A 146 8.91 -5.12 -5.08
C THR A 146 8.23 -6.31 -4.39
N GLN A 147 7.43 -6.07 -3.35
CA GLN A 147 6.66 -7.14 -2.70
C GLN A 147 5.53 -7.67 -3.58
N PHE A 148 5.12 -6.90 -4.61
CA PHE A 148 4.16 -7.39 -5.60
C PHE A 148 4.72 -8.59 -6.37
N GLU A 149 5.97 -8.49 -6.84
CA GLU A 149 6.64 -9.61 -7.51
C GLU A 149 6.84 -10.78 -6.56
N GLN A 150 7.22 -10.54 -5.31
CA GLN A 150 7.37 -11.61 -4.32
C GLN A 150 6.05 -12.36 -4.07
N LEU A 151 4.93 -11.65 -4.12
CA LEU A 151 3.61 -12.24 -3.89
C LEU A 151 3.15 -13.08 -5.10
N PHE A 152 3.39 -12.61 -6.33
CA PHE A 152 2.80 -13.16 -7.56
C PHE A 152 3.77 -13.90 -8.50
N ASN A 153 5.09 -13.91 -8.26
CA ASN A 153 6.06 -14.54 -9.17
C ASN A 153 6.18 -16.06 -8.97
N GLU A 154 6.20 -16.80 -10.08
CA GLU A 154 5.73 -18.20 -10.22
C GLU A 154 6.62 -19.27 -9.56
N GLU A 155 7.85 -18.97 -9.15
CA GLU A 155 8.79 -19.99 -8.66
C GLU A 155 8.64 -20.33 -7.17
N ASN A 156 8.00 -19.46 -6.36
CA ASN A 156 7.71 -19.69 -4.93
C ASN A 156 6.39 -19.03 -4.48
N SER A 157 5.45 -18.90 -5.42
CA SER A 157 4.37 -17.92 -5.32
C SER A 157 3.36 -18.21 -4.20
N MET A 158 3.20 -17.26 -3.30
CA MET A 158 2.16 -17.21 -2.27
C MET A 158 0.78 -16.79 -2.83
N ALA A 159 0.74 -16.41 -4.12
CA ALA A 159 -0.41 -16.03 -4.91
C ALA A 159 -0.21 -16.41 -6.39
N LYS A 160 -1.29 -16.58 -7.15
CA LYS A 160 -1.24 -16.84 -8.59
C LYS A 160 -1.85 -15.68 -9.38
N LEU A 161 -1.12 -15.16 -10.37
CA LEU A 161 -1.68 -14.24 -11.36
C LEU A 161 -2.25 -15.05 -12.54
N LEU A 162 -3.54 -14.91 -12.80
CA LEU A 162 -4.23 -15.56 -13.91
C LEU A 162 -4.13 -14.73 -15.20
N PRO A 163 -4.36 -15.36 -16.37
CA PRO A 163 -4.60 -14.62 -17.61
C PRO A 163 -5.70 -13.57 -17.39
N ASN A 164 -5.50 -12.37 -17.96
CA ASN A 164 -6.33 -11.18 -17.75
C ASN A 164 -6.11 -10.43 -16.43
N HIS A 165 -4.95 -10.57 -15.76
CA HIS A 165 -4.59 -9.79 -14.57
C HIS A 165 -5.56 -9.96 -13.39
N VAL A 166 -6.06 -11.19 -13.19
CA VAL A 166 -6.85 -11.55 -12.01
C VAL A 166 -5.94 -12.30 -11.05
N GLY A 167 -5.87 -11.89 -9.79
CA GLY A 167 -5.07 -12.56 -8.77
C GLY A 167 -5.87 -13.55 -7.94
N ILE A 168 -5.25 -14.68 -7.58
CA ILE A 168 -5.72 -15.55 -6.50
C ILE A 168 -4.64 -15.53 -5.42
N VAL A 169 -4.97 -15.10 -4.21
CA VAL A 169 -4.00 -15.02 -3.11
C VAL A 169 -4.60 -15.57 -1.82
N ILE A 170 -3.77 -16.20 -0.99
CA ILE A 170 -4.16 -16.57 0.37
C ILE A 170 -4.24 -15.28 1.20
N MET A 171 -5.34 -15.08 1.91
CA MET A 171 -5.62 -13.84 2.61
C MET A 171 -4.51 -13.45 3.59
N LYS A 172 -3.94 -14.42 4.32
CA LYS A 172 -2.77 -14.17 5.18
C LYS A 172 -1.61 -13.54 4.40
N ASN A 173 -1.24 -14.09 3.26
CA ASN A 173 -0.12 -13.60 2.45
C ASN A 173 -0.40 -12.18 1.94
N PHE A 174 -1.66 -11.89 1.60
CA PHE A 174 -2.07 -10.56 1.19
C PHE A 174 -1.99 -9.54 2.34
N GLU A 175 -2.53 -9.88 3.50
CA GLU A 175 -2.46 -9.07 4.72
C GLU A 175 -0.99 -8.84 5.13
N THR A 176 -0.14 -9.87 5.07
CA THR A 176 1.29 -9.78 5.36
C THR A 176 2.01 -8.83 4.41
N ALA A 177 1.76 -8.91 3.10
CA ALA A 177 2.38 -7.99 2.13
C ALA A 177 1.98 -6.53 2.39
N LEU A 178 0.69 -6.27 2.63
CA LEU A 178 0.22 -4.92 2.95
C LEU A 178 0.80 -4.41 4.29
N MET A 179 0.85 -5.26 5.31
CA MET A 179 1.43 -4.94 6.61
C MET A 179 2.92 -4.62 6.49
N ASN A 180 3.70 -5.46 5.82
CA ASN A 180 5.12 -5.24 5.60
C ASN A 180 5.36 -3.93 4.86
N ARG A 181 4.52 -3.63 3.86
CA ARG A 181 4.60 -2.37 3.13
C ARG A 181 4.34 -1.16 4.04
N LEU A 182 3.31 -1.21 4.88
CA LEU A 182 3.02 -0.15 5.86
C LEU A 182 4.15 0.02 6.87
N LYS A 183 4.77 -1.08 7.34
CA LYS A 183 5.95 -1.03 8.22
C LYS A 183 7.14 -0.34 7.54
N SER A 184 7.42 -0.66 6.27
CA SER A 184 8.48 0.02 5.51
C SER A 184 8.20 1.52 5.35
N LEU A 185 6.95 1.90 5.10
CA LEU A 185 6.55 3.30 5.03
C LEU A 185 6.68 4.01 6.38
N ALA A 186 6.23 3.38 7.47
CA ALA A 186 6.35 3.93 8.82
C ALA A 186 7.81 4.21 9.21
N LEU A 187 8.69 3.22 9.02
CA LEU A 187 10.13 3.36 9.26
C LEU A 187 10.73 4.49 8.43
N TYR A 188 10.36 4.57 7.14
CA TYR A 188 10.84 5.62 6.24
C TYR A 188 10.44 7.03 6.73
N VAL A 189 9.20 7.19 7.17
CA VAL A 189 8.68 8.47 7.70
C VAL A 189 9.40 8.85 8.98
N GLU A 190 9.60 7.90 9.90
CA GLU A 190 10.34 8.11 11.14
C GLU A 190 11.78 8.56 10.87
N GLU A 191 12.50 7.89 9.96
CA GLU A 191 13.87 8.25 9.56
C GLU A 191 13.93 9.63 8.90
N ARG A 192 12.98 9.95 8.01
CA ARG A 192 12.96 11.24 7.28
C ARG A 192 12.64 12.44 8.18
N GLU A 193 11.87 12.24 9.22
CA GLU A 193 11.43 13.31 10.11
C GLU A 193 12.09 13.26 11.50
N GLU A 194 13.08 12.39 11.73
CA GLU A 194 13.77 12.20 13.03
C GLU A 194 14.23 13.55 13.63
N ASN A 195 14.78 14.42 12.78
CA ASN A 195 15.35 15.72 13.17
C ASN A 195 14.54 16.94 12.71
N GLN A 196 13.30 16.77 12.24
CA GLN A 196 12.47 17.89 11.81
C GLN A 196 11.72 18.52 13.00
N GLU A 197 11.69 19.85 13.05
CA GLU A 197 10.88 20.63 13.99
C GLU A 197 9.44 20.76 13.46
N GLY A 198 8.43 20.59 14.34
CA GLY A 198 7.01 20.74 14.00
C GLY A 198 6.17 19.47 14.15
N GLU A 199 4.92 19.51 13.66
CA GLU A 199 4.02 18.35 13.72
C GLU A 199 4.42 17.27 12.71
N LYS A 200 4.94 16.16 13.22
CA LYS A 200 5.42 15.04 12.43
C LYS A 200 4.30 14.25 11.76
N SER A 201 4.62 13.71 10.60
CA SER A 201 3.85 12.72 9.87
C SER A 201 4.02 11.36 10.54
N PHE A 202 2.98 10.52 10.58
CA PHE A 202 3.16 9.16 11.10
C PHE A 202 2.15 8.14 10.57
N VAL A 203 2.64 6.90 10.49
CA VAL A 203 1.84 5.68 10.37
C VAL A 203 2.23 4.78 11.52
N LYS A 204 1.32 4.56 12.47
CA LYS A 204 1.59 3.72 13.65
C LYS A 204 0.79 2.43 13.56
N LEU A 205 1.46 1.30 13.73
CA LEU A 205 0.82 -0.02 13.77
C LEU A 205 0.92 -0.56 15.20
N ILE A 206 -0.21 -0.95 15.78
CA ILE A 206 -0.30 -1.44 17.16
C ILE A 206 -1.03 -2.80 17.14
N TYR A 207 -0.32 -3.84 17.53
CA TYR A 207 -0.79 -5.24 17.59
C TYR A 207 -0.85 -5.74 19.04
N GLU A 208 -1.67 -6.77 19.29
CA GLU A 208 -1.75 -7.53 20.56
C GLU A 208 -2.19 -6.70 21.77
N ILE A 209 -3.06 -5.71 21.53
CA ILE A 209 -3.55 -4.80 22.56
C ILE A 209 -5.07 -4.74 22.45
N GLU A 210 -5.78 -4.96 23.57
CA GLU A 210 -7.21 -4.63 23.64
C GLU A 210 -7.37 -3.12 23.61
N VAL A 211 -8.20 -2.63 22.68
CA VAL A 211 -8.61 -1.22 22.65
C VAL A 211 -9.74 -1.06 23.65
N LEU A 212 -9.40 -0.57 24.85
CA LEU A 212 -10.34 -0.48 25.97
C LEU A 212 -11.40 0.59 25.75
N ASN A 213 -11.04 1.69 25.09
CA ASN A 213 -11.97 2.76 24.72
C ASN A 213 -11.34 3.67 23.64
N ILE A 214 -12.17 4.19 22.73
CA ILE A 214 -11.79 5.22 21.76
C ILE A 214 -12.60 6.47 22.10
N ASN A 215 -11.94 7.53 22.58
CA ASN A 215 -12.58 8.80 22.83
C ASN A 215 -12.48 9.70 21.58
N LEU A 216 -13.64 10.02 21.01
CA LEU A 216 -13.80 10.87 19.81
C LEU A 216 -14.07 12.35 20.14
N ASP A 217 -14.24 12.71 21.41
CA ASP A 217 -14.57 14.06 21.86
C ASP A 217 -13.35 15.01 21.94
N TYR A 218 -12.13 14.48 21.77
CA TYR A 218 -10.89 15.26 21.81
C TYR A 218 -10.50 15.80 20.42
N GLU A 219 -9.85 16.97 20.38
CA GLU A 219 -9.25 17.56 19.16
C GLU A 219 -8.28 16.60 18.44
N LYS A 220 -7.76 15.60 19.15
CA LYS A 220 -7.03 14.46 18.58
C LYS A 220 -7.66 13.17 19.13
N PRO A 221 -8.18 12.27 18.28
CA PRO A 221 -8.70 10.98 18.72
C PRO A 221 -7.71 10.27 19.66
N LEU A 222 -8.20 9.80 20.80
CA LEU A 222 -7.37 9.10 21.80
C LEU A 222 -7.84 7.66 21.91
N ALA A 223 -6.95 6.72 21.63
CA ALA A 223 -7.16 5.29 21.89
C ALA A 223 -6.50 4.90 23.22
N ILE A 224 -7.28 4.27 24.11
CA ILE A 224 -6.77 3.67 25.34
C ILE A 224 -6.39 2.21 25.06
N LEU A 225 -5.12 1.90 25.27
CA LEU A 225 -4.49 0.63 24.93
C LEU A 225 -4.26 -0.19 26.22
N GLY A 226 -4.73 -1.45 26.25
CA GLY A 226 -4.50 -2.40 27.35
C GLY A 226 -3.79 -3.67 26.91
N THR A 227 -2.92 -4.23 27.76
CA THR A 227 -2.36 -5.57 27.55
C THR A 227 -3.41 -6.65 27.85
N PRO A 228 -3.42 -7.77 27.10
CA PRO A 228 -4.31 -8.88 27.40
C PRO A 228 -3.97 -9.43 28.79
N GLU A 229 -4.86 -9.22 29.76
CA GLU A 229 -4.81 -10.04 30.97
C GLU A 229 -5.17 -11.47 30.54
N ARG A 230 -4.23 -12.41 30.69
CA ARG A 230 -4.59 -13.83 30.67
C ARG A 230 -5.62 -14.00 31.78
N LEU A 231 -6.90 -14.07 31.42
CA LEU A 231 -7.95 -14.65 32.26
C LEU A 231 -7.55 -16.11 32.51
N VAL A 232 -6.74 -16.32 33.55
CA VAL A 232 -6.53 -17.63 34.15
C VAL A 232 -7.88 -17.97 34.76
N ASN A 233 -8.71 -18.63 33.97
CA ASN A 233 -9.90 -19.31 34.47
C ASN A 233 -9.42 -20.44 35.40
N SER A 234 -9.15 -20.09 36.66
CA SER A 234 -9.09 -21.03 37.77
C SER A 234 -10.53 -21.46 38.08
N PHE A 235 -11.11 -22.27 37.21
CA PHE A 235 -12.22 -23.13 37.63
C PHE A 235 -11.62 -24.37 38.27
N ALA A 236 -11.16 -24.19 39.51
CA ALA A 236 -11.15 -25.24 40.49
C ALA A 236 -12.48 -25.15 41.26
N ALA A 237 -13.42 -26.04 40.93
CA ALA A 237 -14.48 -26.54 41.80
C ALA A 237 -15.07 -27.81 41.17
#